data_AF-A0A2D7ZBC9-F1
#
_entry.id   AF-A0A2D7ZBC9-F1
#
_cell.length_a   1.000
_cell.length_b   1.000
_cell.length_c   1.000
_cell.angle_alpha   90.00
_cell.angle_beta   90.00
_cell.angle_gamma   90.00
#
_symmetry.space_group_name_H-M   'P 1'
#
loop_
_entity.id
_entity.type
_entity.pdbx_description
1 polymer ?
#
loop_
_entity_poly.entity_id
_entity_poly.type
_entity_poly.pdbx_seq_one_letter_code
_entity_poly.pdbx_strand_id
1 'polypeptide(L)'
;RRQSIDAVDLIAAHVGAMDICARGLKAAEAMINDGDLEAKLQERYQDWSKPEALKMLGSSLEEIAQLVLEKNINPEPRSGNQEILENYVNRFV
;
A
#
# COMPACT_ATOMS: atom_id res chain seq x y z
N ARG A 1 -22.17 -13.90 21.88
CA ARG A 1 -21.50 -13.24 23.03
C ARG A 1 -21.88 -13.98 24.31
N ARG A 2 -21.44 -13.58 25.51
CA ARG A 2 -21.85 -14.26 26.76
C ARG A 2 -23.38 -14.35 26.90
N GLN A 3 -24.09 -13.36 26.37
CA GLN A 3 -25.55 -13.29 26.37
C GLN A 3 -26.23 -14.05 25.22
N SER A 4 -25.48 -14.54 24.23
CA SER A 4 -25.98 -15.32 23.10
C SER A 4 -25.78 -16.80 23.43
N ILE A 5 -26.79 -17.40 24.04
CA ILE A 5 -26.73 -18.73 24.67
C ILE A 5 -27.53 -19.79 23.91
N ASP A 6 -28.33 -19.40 22.92
CA ASP A 6 -29.14 -20.33 22.15
C ASP A 6 -28.25 -21.03 21.12
N ALA A 7 -28.54 -22.30 20.80
CA ALA A 7 -27.71 -23.06 19.85
C ALA A 7 -27.63 -22.40 18.46
N VAL A 8 -28.69 -21.68 18.05
CA VAL A 8 -28.72 -20.91 16.79
C VAL A 8 -27.70 -19.77 16.77
N ASP A 9 -27.35 -19.22 17.93
CA ASP A 9 -26.36 -18.12 18.03
C ASP A 9 -24.97 -18.57 17.58
N LEU A 10 -24.63 -19.84 17.78
CA LEU A 10 -23.37 -20.41 17.30
C LEU A 10 -23.30 -20.35 15.78
N ILE A 11 -24.37 -20.75 15.11
CA ILE A 11 -24.45 -20.74 13.65
C ILE A 11 -24.48 -19.31 13.13
N ALA A 12 -25.31 -18.45 13.71
CA ALA A 12 -25.42 -17.04 13.32
C ALA A 12 -24.07 -16.31 13.44
N ALA A 13 -23.29 -16.59 14.50
CA ALA A 13 -21.96 -16.00 14.68
C ALA A 13 -20.97 -16.39 13.57
N HIS A 14 -20.97 -17.67 13.16
CA HIS A 14 -20.08 -18.14 12.09
C HIS A 14 -20.50 -17.61 10.73
N VAL A 15 -21.79 -17.68 10.41
CA VAL A 15 -22.31 -17.14 9.14
C VAL A 15 -22.01 -15.65 9.02
N GLY A 16 -22.27 -14.86 10.07
CA GLY A 16 -21.95 -13.43 10.06
C GLY A 16 -20.46 -13.13 9.88
N ALA A 17 -19.57 -13.91 10.51
CA ALA A 17 -18.13 -13.77 10.30
C ALA A 17 -17.70 -14.16 8.87
N MET A 18 -18.27 -15.25 8.32
CA MET A 18 -18.03 -15.69 6.95
C MET A 18 -18.47 -14.63 5.94
N ASP A 19 -19.62 -13.98 6.15
CA ASP A 19 -20.11 -12.91 5.27
C ASP A 19 -19.22 -11.67 5.31
N ILE A 20 -18.70 -11.29 6.49
CA ILE A 20 -17.74 -10.19 6.61
C ILE A 20 -16.46 -10.51 5.84
N CYS A 21 -15.91 -11.72 6.00
CA CYS A 21 -14.73 -12.17 5.26
C CYS A 21 -15.01 -12.21 3.75
N ALA A 22 -16.18 -12.68 3.32
CA ALA A 22 -16.56 -12.74 1.92
C ALA A 22 -16.66 -11.34 1.29
N ARG A 23 -17.27 -10.37 2.00
CA ARG A 23 -17.30 -8.96 1.55
C ARG A 23 -15.89 -8.39 1.45
N GLY A 24 -15.06 -8.60 2.46
CA GLY A 24 -13.66 -8.15 2.47
C GLY A 24 -12.84 -8.74 1.31
N LEU A 25 -13.01 -10.04 1.03
CA LEU A 25 -12.35 -10.70 -0.10
C LEU A 25 -12.75 -10.10 -1.44
N LYS A 26 -14.06 -9.88 -1.66
CA LYS A 26 -14.56 -9.28 -2.90
C LYS A 26 -14.07 -7.84 -3.08
N ALA A 27 -14.06 -7.04 -2.01
CA ALA A 27 -13.54 -5.67 -2.05
C ALA A 27 -12.05 -5.64 -2.37
N ALA A 28 -11.25 -6.53 -1.75
CA ALA A 28 -9.82 -6.64 -2.00
C ALA A 28 -9.52 -7.09 -3.45
N GLU A 29 -10.26 -8.07 -3.97
CA GLU A 29 -10.12 -8.54 -5.35
C GLU A 29 -10.44 -7.42 -6.36
N ALA A 30 -11.55 -6.70 -6.15
CA ALA A 30 -11.91 -5.57 -7.00
C ALA A 30 -10.85 -4.47 -6.99
N MET A 31 -10.29 -4.16 -5.82
CA MET A 31 -9.24 -3.14 -5.66
C MET A 31 -7.91 -3.54 -6.30
N ILE A 32 -7.53 -4.81 -6.20
CA ILE A 32 -6.34 -5.35 -6.88
C ILE A 32 -6.51 -5.27 -8.40
N ASN A 33 -7.69 -5.63 -8.91
CA ASN A 33 -7.96 -5.61 -10.35
C ASN A 33 -8.10 -4.19 -10.92
N ASP A 34 -8.61 -3.23 -10.12
CA ASP A 34 -8.63 -1.81 -10.50
C ASP A 34 -7.20 -1.25 -10.61
N GLY A 35 -6.31 -1.66 -9.70
CA GLY A 35 -4.86 -1.48 -9.83
C GLY A 35 -4.35 -0.08 -9.51
N ASP A 36 -5.22 0.90 -9.25
CA ASP A 36 -4.81 2.29 -8.97
C ASP A 36 -3.92 2.41 -7.72
N LEU A 37 -4.15 1.62 -6.67
CA LEU A 37 -3.26 1.63 -5.49
C LEU A 37 -1.84 1.18 -5.85
N GLU A 38 -1.71 0.13 -6.65
CA GLU A 38 -0.42 -0.36 -7.13
C GLU A 38 0.23 0.68 -8.06
N ALA A 39 -0.55 1.29 -8.95
CA ALA A 39 -0.05 2.36 -9.82
C ALA A 39 0.47 3.55 -9.02
N LYS A 40 -0.21 3.96 -7.95
CA LYS A 40 0.23 5.05 -7.05
C LYS A 40 1.48 4.68 -6.28
N LEU A 41 1.62 3.42 -5.86
CA LEU A 41 2.84 2.91 -5.24
C LEU A 41 4.02 2.95 -6.22
N GLN A 42 3.83 2.44 -7.44
CA GLN A 42 4.85 2.44 -8.49
C GLN A 42 5.26 3.86 -8.87
N GLU A 43 4.30 4.78 -9.03
CA GLU A 43 4.56 6.21 -9.30
C GLU A 43 5.43 6.84 -8.21
N ARG A 44 5.18 6.50 -6.94
CA ARG A 44 5.95 7.04 -5.80
C ARG A 44 7.41 6.58 -5.83
N TYR A 45 7.66 5.32 -6.18
CA TYR A 45 8.99 4.72 -6.12
C TYR A 45 9.70 4.59 -7.47
N GLN A 46 9.11 5.09 -8.57
CA GLN A 46 9.64 4.94 -9.93
C GLN A 46 11.10 5.38 -10.11
N ASP A 47 11.56 6.37 -9.33
CA ASP A 47 12.92 6.88 -9.44
C ASP A 47 13.99 5.90 -8.97
N TRP A 48 13.63 4.92 -8.14
CA TRP A 48 14.55 3.86 -7.71
C TRP A 48 14.91 2.90 -8.83
N SER A 49 14.07 2.80 -9.85
CA SER A 49 14.31 1.99 -11.05
C SER A 49 15.21 2.70 -12.07
N LYS A 50 15.58 3.98 -11.83
CA LYS A 50 16.43 4.73 -12.76
C LYS A 50 17.88 4.21 -12.72
N PRO A 51 18.61 4.25 -13.85
CA PRO A 51 20.00 3.81 -13.91
C PRO A 51 20.90 4.48 -12.87
N GLU A 52 20.68 5.76 -12.53
CA GLU A 52 21.49 6.42 -11.51
C GLU A 52 21.25 5.85 -10.11
N ALA A 53 19.99 5.60 -9.74
CA ALA A 53 19.63 5.02 -8.45
C ALA A 53 20.12 3.56 -8.33
N LEU A 54 20.00 2.78 -9.41
CA LEU A 54 20.52 1.42 -9.46
C LEU A 54 22.06 1.38 -9.34
N LYS A 55 22.76 2.33 -9.97
CA LYS A 55 24.22 2.44 -9.86
C LYS A 55 24.65 2.68 -8.41
N MET A 56 23.91 3.48 -7.65
CA MET A 56 24.22 3.76 -6.25
C MET A 56 24.26 2.47 -5.39
N LEU A 57 23.46 1.45 -5.70
CA LEU A 57 23.44 0.18 -4.95
C LEU A 57 24.76 -0.59 -5.03
N GLY A 58 25.57 -0.35 -6.06
CA GLY A 58 26.89 -0.96 -6.25
C GLY A 58 28.06 -0.04 -5.91
N SER A 59 27.80 1.20 -5.49
CA SER A 59 28.82 2.22 -5.19
C SER A 59 29.19 2.27 -3.72
N SER A 60 30.37 2.80 -3.42
CA SER A 60 30.75 3.11 -2.03
C SER A 60 30.05 4.38 -1.53
N LEU A 61 30.03 4.58 -0.22
CA LEU A 61 29.46 5.79 0.37
C LEU A 61 30.21 7.06 -0.06
N GLU A 62 31.53 6.96 -0.28
CA GLU A 62 32.37 8.07 -0.76
C GLU A 62 31.99 8.47 -2.19
N GLU A 63 31.77 7.50 -3.08
CA GLU A 63 31.34 7.76 -4.45
C GLU A 63 29.96 8.45 -4.50
N ILE A 64 29.04 8.00 -3.64
CA ILE A 64 27.70 8.60 -3.53
C ILE A 64 27.78 10.02 -2.99
N ALA A 65 28.57 10.25 -1.94
CA ALA A 65 28.75 11.58 -1.34
C ALA A 65 29.35 12.57 -2.36
N GLN A 66 30.37 12.14 -3.11
CA GLN A 66 30.98 12.95 -4.16
C GLN A 66 29.96 13.32 -5.24
N LEU A 67 29.14 12.36 -5.69
CA LEU A 67 28.08 12.59 -6.68
C LEU A 67 27.07 13.66 -6.22
N VAL A 68 26.64 13.60 -4.95
CA VAL A 68 25.70 14.56 -4.36
C VAL A 68 26.29 15.97 -4.34
N LEU A 69 27.56 16.10 -3.94
CA LEU A 69 28.26 17.39 -3.88
C LEU A 69 28.49 17.98 -5.26
N GLU A 70 28.98 17.17 -6.22
CA GLU A 70 29.26 17.63 -7.59
C GLU A 70 28.02 18.09 -8.33
N LYS A 71 26.91 17.37 -8.17
CA LYS A 71 25.64 17.67 -8.84
C LYS A 71 24.71 18.56 -8.03
N ASN A 72 25.12 18.98 -6.83
CA ASN A 72 24.32 19.76 -5.89
C ASN A 72 22.90 19.17 -5.69
N ILE A 73 22.84 17.86 -5.43
CA ILE A 73 21.57 17.13 -5.32
C ILE A 73 20.87 17.49 -4.00
N ASN A 74 19.74 18.17 -4.08
CA ASN A 74 18.89 18.56 -2.96
C ASN A 74 17.43 18.17 -3.27
N PRO A 75 17.00 16.93 -2.97
CA PRO A 75 15.68 16.46 -3.33
C PRO A 75 14.61 16.97 -2.35
N GLU A 76 13.48 17.39 -2.90
CA GLU A 76 12.32 17.78 -2.10
C GLU A 76 11.43 16.56 -1.75
N PRO A 77 10.86 16.51 -0.53
CA PRO A 77 9.93 15.46 -0.16
C PRO A 77 8.65 15.52 -1.02
N ARG A 78 8.10 14.35 -1.33
CA ARG A 78 6.82 14.20 -2.05
C ARG A 78 5.71 13.80 -1.10
N SER A 79 4.54 14.42 -1.25
CA SER A 79 3.31 14.06 -0.52
C SER A 79 3.04 12.55 -0.58
N GLY A 80 2.57 11.99 0.53
CA GLY A 80 2.11 10.61 0.62
C GLY A 80 0.69 10.39 0.11
N ASN A 81 -0.09 11.47 -0.05
CA ASN A 81 -1.51 11.43 -0.47
C ASN A 81 -2.38 10.49 0.38
N GLN A 82 -2.08 10.36 1.68
CA GLN A 82 -2.69 9.38 2.57
C GLN A 82 -4.22 9.50 2.58
N GLU A 83 -4.76 10.70 2.79
CA GLU A 83 -6.20 10.94 2.87
C GLU A 83 -6.90 10.64 1.53
N ILE A 84 -6.22 10.86 0.40
CA ILE A 84 -6.75 10.53 -0.92
C ILE A 84 -6.81 9.01 -1.10
N LEU A 85 -5.76 8.30 -0.68
CA LEU A 85 -5.68 6.84 -0.79
C LEU A 85 -6.66 6.14 0.18
N GLU A 86 -6.85 6.67 1.38
CA GLU A 86 -7.88 6.20 2.32
C GLU A 86 -9.29 6.38 1.74
N ASN A 87 -9.57 7.55 1.15
CA ASN A 87 -10.84 7.80 0.46
C ASN A 87 -11.04 6.90 -0.76
N TYR A 88 -9.96 6.54 -1.45
CA TYR A 88 -10.02 5.59 -2.56
C TYR A 88 -10.37 4.18 -2.06
N VAL A 89 -9.72 3.68 -1.01
CA VAL A 89 -10.04 2.38 -0.38
C VAL A 89 -11.51 2.30 0.05
N ASN A 90 -12.04 3.38 0.62
CA ASN A 90 -13.44 3.46 1.04
C ASN A 90 -14.46 3.30 -0.09
N ARG A 91 -14.07 3.43 -1.37
CA ARG A 91 -14.96 3.19 -2.52
C ARG A 91 -15.28 1.71 -2.75
N PHE A 92 -14.44 0.81 -2.21
CA PHE A 92 -14.57 -0.63 -2.41
C PHE A 92 -15.27 -1.34 -1.24
N VAL A 93 -15.41 -0.66 -0.09
CA VAL A 93 -15.93 -1.25 1.15
C VAL A 93 -17.43 -1.11 1.26
#